data_AF-A0A7W2XYL6-F1
#
_entry.id   AF-A0A7W2XYL6-F1
#
_cell.length_a   1.000
_cell.length_b   1.000
_cell.length_c   1.000
_cell.angle_alpha   90.00
_cell.angle_beta   90.00
_cell.angle_gamma   90.00
#
_symmetry.space_group_name_H-M   'P 1'
#
loop_
_entity.id
_entity.type
_entity.pdbx_description
1 polymer ?
#
loop_
_entity_poly.entity_id
_entity_poly.type
_entity_poly.pdbx_seq_one_letter_code
_entity_poly.pdbx_strand_id
1 'polypeptide(L)'
;MLTFTLPFAFTMLLPIFILGYWLVSSAIMKHYQEHALAFKIMAYFGLGLGTVLEVAGLLVAQHPVAKQVMLLQVVGEKLFFIGQFVMTAGYFGLVMALLTTQKWRKRLAVFIPMGRMALTNYIMHSVILTTIFYGYAGGYFGEISRAPQMLLVFAIVVFQLLFSRWWLNHYAFGPLEWLWRCLSYKKIQTMRL
;
A
#
# COMPACT_ATOMS: atom_id res chain seq x y z
N MET A 1 6.70 -3.41 -21.42
CA MET A 1 5.42 -3.71 -20.74
C MET A 1 5.60 -5.01 -19.98
N LEU A 2 5.55 -4.98 -18.65
CA LEU A 2 5.34 -6.22 -17.88
C LEU A 2 4.01 -6.79 -18.35
N THR A 3 4.01 -7.86 -19.13
CA THR A 3 2.79 -8.62 -19.39
C THR A 3 2.34 -9.13 -18.03
N PHE A 4 1.27 -8.54 -17.50
CA PHE A 4 0.55 -9.04 -16.33
C PHE A 4 -0.07 -10.39 -16.72
N THR A 5 0.76 -11.42 -16.79
CA THR A 5 0.31 -12.78 -17.03
C THR A 5 -0.21 -13.34 -15.72
N LEU A 6 -1.22 -14.21 -15.79
CA LEU A 6 -1.73 -14.92 -14.62
C LEU A 6 -0.58 -15.56 -13.81
N PRO A 7 0.37 -16.29 -14.43
CA PRO A 7 1.50 -16.88 -13.73
C PRO A 7 2.37 -15.86 -12.99
N PHE A 8 2.62 -14.69 -13.59
CA PHE A 8 3.39 -13.62 -12.96
C PHE A 8 2.65 -13.05 -11.72
N ALA A 9 1.35 -12.76 -11.86
CA ALA A 9 0.55 -12.26 -10.75
C ALA A 9 0.48 -13.28 -9.60
N PHE A 10 0.27 -14.56 -9.90
CA PHE A 10 0.24 -15.62 -8.89
C PHE A 10 1.58 -15.78 -8.18
N THR A 11 2.69 -15.88 -8.93
CA THR A 11 4.01 -16.10 -8.33
C THR A 11 4.51 -14.91 -7.51
N MET A 12 4.10 -13.68 -7.85
CA MET A 12 4.47 -12.47 -7.11
C MET A 12 3.57 -12.19 -5.91
N LEU A 13 2.25 -12.31 -6.08
CA LEU A 13 1.29 -11.89 -5.05
C LEU A 13 1.06 -12.97 -4.01
N LEU A 14 0.98 -14.24 -4.42
CA LEU A 14 0.67 -15.34 -3.51
C LEU A 14 1.65 -15.44 -2.34
N PRO A 15 2.98 -15.31 -2.52
CA PRO A 15 3.92 -15.33 -1.39
C PRO A 15 3.66 -14.21 -0.36
N ILE A 16 3.31 -13.01 -0.83
CA ILE A 16 3.00 -11.87 0.04
C ILE A 16 1.72 -12.14 0.84
N PHE A 17 0.70 -12.69 0.20
CA PHE A 17 -0.54 -13.10 0.88
C PHE A 17 -0.29 -14.22 1.90
N ILE A 18 0.53 -15.22 1.57
CA ILE A 18 0.90 -16.29 2.50
C ILE A 18 1.67 -15.72 3.69
N LEU A 19 2.60 -14.80 3.47
CA LEU A 19 3.35 -14.14 4.54
C LEU A 19 2.42 -13.31 5.44
N GLY A 20 1.47 -12.58 4.86
CA GLY A 20 0.44 -11.85 5.61
C GLY A 20 -0.45 -12.79 6.43
N TYR A 21 -0.88 -13.91 5.85
CA TYR A 21 -1.65 -14.93 6.55
C TYR A 21 -0.85 -15.54 7.71
N TRP A 22 0.43 -15.88 7.49
CA TRP A 22 1.33 -16.40 8.51
C TRP A 22 1.50 -15.44 9.68
N LEU A 23 1.67 -14.14 9.44
CA LEU A 23 1.77 -13.13 10.50
C LEU A 23 0.51 -13.05 11.38
N VAL A 24 -0.68 -13.24 10.78
CA VAL A 24 -1.95 -13.23 11.51
C VAL A 24 -2.18 -14.55 12.24
N SER A 25 -1.93 -15.69 11.58
CA SER A 25 -2.18 -17.03 12.12
C SER A 25 -1.21 -17.40 13.25
N SER A 26 0.04 -16.92 13.19
CA SER A 26 1.04 -17.05 14.27
C SER A 26 0.76 -16.18 15.49
N ALA A 27 -0.29 -15.35 15.47
CA ALA A 27 -0.64 -14.40 16.53
C ALA A 27 0.43 -13.33 16.83
N ILE A 28 1.50 -13.21 16.04
CA ILE A 28 2.52 -12.15 16.15
C ILE A 28 1.84 -10.76 16.09
N MET A 29 0.84 -10.60 15.23
CA MET A 29 0.08 -9.34 15.11
C MET A 29 -0.82 -9.05 16.32
N LYS A 30 -1.23 -10.06 17.08
CA LYS A 30 -2.02 -9.89 18.31
C LYS A 30 -1.13 -9.49 19.47
N HIS A 31 0.05 -10.10 19.58
CA HIS A 31 1.05 -9.84 20.63
C HIS A 31 2.17 -8.92 20.11
N TYR A 32 1.82 -7.95 19.27
CA TYR A 32 2.81 -7.16 18.54
C TYR A 32 3.71 -6.31 19.46
N GLN A 33 3.24 -5.99 20.68
CA GLN A 33 4.07 -5.30 21.68
C GLN A 33 5.21 -6.18 22.19
N GLU A 34 5.05 -7.50 22.27
CA GLU A 34 6.08 -8.44 22.72
C GLU A 34 7.20 -8.57 21.68
N HIS A 35 6.85 -8.43 20.39
CA HIS A 35 7.78 -8.47 19.27
C HIS A 35 8.32 -7.09 18.85
N ALA A 36 8.25 -6.09 19.74
CA ALA A 36 8.66 -4.71 19.43
C ALA A 36 10.10 -4.59 18.90
N LEU A 37 11.04 -5.37 19.44
CA LEU A 37 12.42 -5.37 18.98
C LEU A 37 12.54 -5.89 17.55
N ALA A 38 11.86 -6.98 17.22
CA ALA A 38 11.85 -7.54 15.87
C ALA A 38 11.33 -6.53 14.85
N PHE A 39 10.23 -5.83 15.17
CA PHE A 39 9.69 -4.78 14.30
C PHE A 39 10.62 -3.57 14.15
N LYS A 40 11.34 -3.18 15.21
CA LYS A 40 12.35 -2.11 15.14
C LYS A 40 13.55 -2.52 14.28
N ILE A 41 14.06 -3.74 14.46
CA ILE A 41 15.14 -4.29 13.62
C ILE A 41 14.69 -4.31 12.16
N MET A 42 13.50 -4.84 11.90
CA MET A 42 12.92 -4.87 10.56
C MET A 42 12.74 -3.46 9.98
N ALA A 43 12.35 -2.47 10.79
CA ALA A 43 12.27 -1.08 10.36
C ALA A 43 13.64 -0.52 9.96
N TYR A 44 14.64 -0.59 10.85
CA TYR A 44 15.96 -0.01 10.59
C TYR A 44 16.70 -0.72 9.46
N PHE A 45 16.73 -2.06 9.47
CA PHE A 45 17.35 -2.82 8.40
C PHE A 45 16.56 -2.70 7.10
N GLY A 46 15.23 -2.81 7.14
CA GLY A 46 14.40 -2.73 5.95
C GLY A 46 14.49 -1.37 5.26
N LEU A 47 14.41 -0.27 6.02
CA LEU A 47 14.55 1.08 5.47
C LEU A 47 15.99 1.37 5.04
N GLY A 48 16.98 1.00 5.85
CA GLY A 48 18.40 1.24 5.53
C GLY A 48 18.85 0.42 4.32
N LEU A 49 18.79 -0.90 4.41
CA LEU A 49 19.19 -1.81 3.34
C LEU A 49 18.30 -1.64 2.11
N GLY A 50 16.98 -1.47 2.28
CA GLY A 50 16.05 -1.22 1.18
C GLY A 50 16.44 0.03 0.39
N THR A 51 16.73 1.14 1.08
CA THR A 51 17.17 2.39 0.42
C THR A 51 18.46 2.17 -0.35
N VAL A 52 19.45 1.49 0.25
CA VAL A 52 20.73 1.21 -0.40
C VAL A 52 20.55 0.36 -1.64
N LEU A 53 19.75 -0.71 -1.57
CA LEU A 53 19.48 -1.61 -2.70
C LEU A 53 18.70 -0.91 -3.82
N GLU A 54 17.69 -0.12 -3.48
CA GLU A 54 16.90 0.63 -4.47
C GLU A 54 17.75 1.71 -5.15
N VAL A 55 18.51 2.50 -4.40
CA VAL A 55 19.37 3.54 -4.97
C VAL A 55 20.48 2.90 -5.81
N ALA A 56 21.15 1.86 -5.33
CA ALA A 56 22.18 1.16 -6.09
C ALA A 56 21.61 0.50 -7.36
N GLY A 57 20.46 -0.18 -7.25
CA GLY A 57 19.77 -0.79 -8.38
C GLY A 57 19.36 0.25 -9.42
N LEU A 58 18.84 1.40 -8.99
CA LEU A 58 18.50 2.51 -9.87
C LEU A 58 19.73 3.10 -10.56
N LEU A 59 20.82 3.35 -9.82
CA LEU A 59 22.07 3.88 -10.37
C LEU A 59 22.66 2.93 -11.43
N VAL A 60 22.62 1.62 -11.18
CA VAL A 60 23.08 0.60 -12.14
C VAL A 60 22.15 0.55 -13.35
N ALA A 61 20.84 0.46 -13.15
CA ALA A 61 19.85 0.33 -14.23
C ALA A 61 19.80 1.56 -15.14
N GLN A 62 20.03 2.75 -14.59
CA GLN A 62 20.03 4.02 -15.35
C GLN A 62 21.40 4.37 -15.93
N HIS A 63 22.45 3.64 -15.60
CA HIS A 63 23.78 3.90 -16.13
C HIS A 63 23.80 3.74 -17.67
N PRO A 64 24.43 4.64 -18.44
CA PRO A 64 24.43 4.56 -19.90
C PRO A 64 24.90 3.22 -20.46
N VAL A 65 25.88 2.59 -19.81
CA VAL A 65 26.44 1.27 -20.19
C VAL A 65 25.42 0.14 -19.97
N ALA A 66 24.50 0.25 -19.01
CA ALA A 66 23.48 -0.77 -18.80
C ALA A 66 22.54 -0.91 -20.00
N LYS A 67 22.36 0.14 -20.79
CA LYS A 67 21.60 0.08 -22.06
C LYS A 67 22.25 -0.79 -23.12
N GLN A 68 23.56 -1.01 -23.01
CA GLN A 68 24.35 -1.80 -23.97
C GLN A 68 24.64 -3.21 -23.45
N VAL A 69 24.63 -3.39 -22.12
CA VAL A 69 24.97 -4.66 -21.47
C VAL A 69 23.76 -5.21 -20.72
N MET A 70 23.10 -6.20 -21.33
CA MET A 70 21.90 -6.84 -20.77
C MET A 70 22.09 -7.29 -19.31
N LEU A 71 23.25 -7.87 -18.98
CA LEU A 71 23.53 -8.33 -17.62
C LEU A 71 23.48 -7.19 -16.60
N LEU A 72 24.05 -6.02 -16.91
CA LEU A 72 24.02 -4.86 -16.01
C LEU A 72 22.59 -4.33 -15.84
N GLN A 73 21.81 -4.29 -16.92
CA GLN A 73 20.41 -3.92 -16.84
C GLN A 73 19.63 -4.87 -15.93
N VAL A 74 19.77 -6.19 -16.13
CA VAL A 74 19.09 -7.20 -15.31
C VAL A 74 19.51 -7.10 -13.85
N VAL A 75 20.80 -6.95 -13.55
CA VAL A 75 21.29 -6.80 -12.18
C VAL A 75 20.70 -5.55 -11.53
N GLY A 76 20.70 -4.40 -12.21
CA GLY A 76 20.13 -3.17 -11.70
C GLY A 76 18.63 -3.29 -11.40
N GLU A 77 17.85 -3.82 -12.34
CA GLU A 77 16.42 -4.03 -12.18
C GLU A 77 16.09 -5.03 -11.05
N LYS A 78 16.87 -6.11 -10.91
CA LYS A 78 16.67 -7.09 -9.83
C LYS A 78 17.06 -6.55 -8.48
N LEU A 79 18.16 -5.80 -8.38
CA LEU A 79 18.53 -5.11 -7.13
C LEU A 79 17.45 -4.13 -6.70
N PHE A 80 16.93 -3.33 -7.63
CA PHE A 80 15.84 -2.41 -7.38
C PHE A 80 14.58 -3.16 -6.88
N PHE A 81 14.20 -4.23 -7.56
CA PHE A 81 13.03 -5.03 -7.21
C PHE A 81 13.15 -5.74 -5.85
N ILE A 82 14.31 -6.30 -5.52
CA ILE A 82 14.58 -6.88 -4.19
C ILE A 82 14.54 -5.77 -3.13
N GLY A 83 15.13 -4.61 -3.44
CA GLY A 83 15.09 -3.42 -2.60
C GLY A 83 13.66 -3.05 -2.21
N GLN A 84 12.71 -3.06 -3.15
CA GLN A 84 11.29 -2.76 -2.89
C GLN A 84 10.66 -3.67 -1.83
N PHE A 85 10.98 -4.98 -1.84
CA PHE A 85 10.47 -5.90 -0.81
C PHE A 85 11.08 -5.64 0.55
N VAL A 86 12.40 -5.43 0.60
CA VAL A 86 13.12 -5.10 1.83
C VAL A 86 12.62 -3.79 2.43
N MET A 87 12.41 -2.78 1.58
CA MET A 87 11.84 -1.49 1.93
C MET A 87 10.40 -1.62 2.43
N THR A 88 9.58 -2.45 1.78
CA THR A 88 8.20 -2.73 2.22
C THR A 88 8.18 -3.37 3.61
N ALA A 89 9.07 -4.33 3.88
CA ALA A 89 9.24 -4.88 5.22
C ALA A 89 9.68 -3.80 6.23
N GLY A 90 10.55 -2.88 5.81
CA GLY A 90 10.94 -1.70 6.57
C GLY A 90 9.76 -0.80 6.96
N TYR A 91 8.92 -0.42 6.00
CA TYR A 91 7.71 0.37 6.27
C TYR A 91 6.73 -0.37 7.19
N PHE A 92 6.52 -1.67 6.96
CA PHE A 92 5.68 -2.48 7.82
C PHE A 92 6.23 -2.53 9.26
N GLY A 93 7.54 -2.78 9.42
CA GLY A 93 8.22 -2.80 10.71
C GLY A 93 8.15 -1.46 11.43
N LEU A 94 8.29 -0.36 10.70
CA LEU A 94 8.16 0.99 11.23
C LEU A 94 6.76 1.23 11.80
N VAL A 95 5.71 0.93 11.03
CA VAL A 95 4.32 1.09 11.49
C VAL A 95 4.07 0.23 12.73
N MET A 96 4.47 -1.04 12.71
CA MET A 96 4.29 -1.94 13.85
C MET A 96 5.06 -1.46 15.08
N ALA A 97 6.31 -1.03 14.93
CA ALA A 97 7.11 -0.47 16.01
C ALA A 97 6.47 0.81 16.59
N LEU A 98 5.92 1.69 15.75
CA LEU A 98 5.22 2.89 16.21
C LEU A 98 3.97 2.53 17.02
N LEU A 99 3.19 1.55 16.57
CA LEU A 99 1.97 1.09 17.25
C LEU A 99 2.22 0.55 18.68
N THR A 100 3.46 0.18 19.02
CA THR A 100 3.82 -0.28 20.39
C THR A 100 3.71 0.85 21.42
N THR A 101 3.80 2.11 20.99
CA THR A 101 3.70 3.27 21.89
C THR A 101 2.32 3.90 21.84
N GLN A 102 1.78 4.22 23.02
CA GLN A 102 0.45 4.81 23.21
C GLN A 102 0.27 6.12 22.41
N LYS A 103 1.30 6.98 22.39
CA LYS A 103 1.30 8.26 21.65
C LYS A 103 1.05 8.04 20.15
N TRP A 104 1.80 7.13 19.54
CA TRP A 104 1.70 6.87 18.11
C TRP A 104 0.46 6.05 17.76
N ARG A 105 0.03 5.13 18.62
CA ARG A 105 -1.26 4.43 18.47
C ARG A 105 -2.42 5.42 18.38
N LYS A 106 -2.47 6.44 19.25
CA LYS A 106 -3.49 7.50 19.20
C LYS A 106 -3.42 8.32 17.91
N ARG A 107 -2.22 8.66 17.43
CA ARG A 107 -2.04 9.43 16.18
C ARG A 107 -2.47 8.62 14.94
N LEU A 108 -2.07 7.36 14.87
CA LEU A 108 -2.41 6.48 13.74
C LEU A 108 -3.88 6.03 13.78
N ALA A 109 -4.54 6.09 14.94
CA ALA A 109 -5.96 5.75 15.06
C ALA A 109 -6.87 6.63 14.16
N VAL A 110 -6.42 7.82 13.76
CA VAL A 110 -7.13 8.69 12.82
C VAL A 110 -7.41 7.98 11.49
N PHE A 111 -6.54 7.05 11.06
CA PHE A 111 -6.68 6.30 9.81
C PHE A 111 -7.58 5.05 9.92
N ILE A 112 -8.04 4.67 11.12
CA ILE A 112 -8.89 3.47 11.32
C ILE A 112 -10.14 3.49 10.42
N PRO A 113 -10.89 4.60 10.29
CA PRO A 113 -12.06 4.63 9.41
C PRO A 113 -11.70 4.33 7.94
N MET A 114 -10.58 4.89 7.47
CA MET A 114 -10.10 4.69 6.11
C MET A 114 -9.72 3.22 5.86
N GLY A 115 -9.09 2.56 6.84
CA GLY A 115 -8.75 1.13 6.77
C GLY A 115 -9.98 0.21 6.83
N ARG A 116 -11.03 0.58 7.59
CA ARG A 116 -12.30 -0.15 7.61
C ARG A 116 -13.09 -0.05 6.30
N MET A 117 -12.77 0.93 5.46
CA MET A 117 -13.37 1.19 4.14
C MET A 117 -12.34 1.01 3.01
N ALA A 118 -11.39 0.07 3.15
CA ALA A 118 -10.29 -0.08 2.20
C ALA A 118 -10.73 -0.33 0.75
N LEU A 119 -11.75 -1.17 0.51
CA LEU A 119 -12.27 -1.48 -0.82
C LEU A 119 -13.03 -0.28 -1.40
N THR A 120 -13.90 0.35 -0.61
CA THR A 120 -14.60 1.57 -1.01
C THR A 120 -13.61 2.66 -1.36
N ASN A 121 -12.61 2.91 -0.52
CA ASN A 121 -11.59 3.93 -0.76
C ASN A 121 -10.73 3.62 -1.97
N TYR A 122 -10.36 2.36 -2.20
CA TYR A 122 -9.61 1.95 -3.39
C TYR A 122 -10.37 2.27 -4.68
N ILE A 123 -11.66 1.89 -4.75
CA ILE A 123 -12.48 2.15 -5.94
C ILE A 123 -12.78 3.64 -6.08
N MET A 124 -13.12 4.34 -5.00
CA MET A 124 -13.33 5.78 -5.01
C MET A 124 -12.08 6.53 -5.50
N HIS A 125 -10.89 6.16 -5.00
CA HIS A 125 -9.64 6.78 -5.41
C HIS A 125 -9.38 6.54 -6.91
N SER A 126 -9.62 5.31 -7.37
CA SER A 126 -9.49 4.96 -8.80
C SER A 126 -10.44 5.79 -9.66
N VAL A 127 -11.73 5.85 -9.30
CA VAL A 127 -12.74 6.65 -10.02
C VAL A 127 -12.36 8.14 -10.06
N ILE A 128 -11.90 8.70 -8.94
CA ILE A 128 -11.46 10.11 -8.90
C ILE A 128 -10.29 10.33 -9.86
N LEU A 129 -9.24 9.51 -9.75
CA LEU A 129 -8.03 9.68 -10.57
C LEU A 129 -8.29 9.42 -12.04
N THR A 130 -9.03 8.38 -12.41
CA THR A 130 -9.34 8.11 -13.81
C THR A 130 -10.23 9.20 -14.39
N THR A 131 -11.15 9.77 -13.60
CA THR A 131 -12.00 10.88 -14.06
C THR A 131 -11.18 12.15 -14.30
N ILE A 132 -10.16 12.42 -13.47
CA ILE A 132 -9.29 13.59 -13.67
C ILE A 132 -8.33 13.37 -14.84
N PHE A 133 -7.66 12.22 -14.90
CA PHE A 133 -6.52 12.03 -15.79
C PHE A 133 -6.87 11.34 -17.11
N TYR A 134 -7.90 10.49 -17.19
CA TYR A 134 -8.20 9.78 -18.44
C TYR A 134 -9.04 10.63 -19.38
N GLY A 135 -8.88 10.40 -20.69
CA GLY A 135 -9.52 11.19 -21.76
C GLY A 135 -11.04 11.06 -21.85
N TYR A 136 -11.68 10.14 -21.12
CA TYR A 136 -13.14 10.05 -21.09
C TYR A 136 -13.79 11.18 -20.27
N ALA A 137 -13.00 11.92 -19.47
CA ALA A 137 -13.47 13.04 -18.66
C ALA A 137 -12.46 14.19 -18.69
N GLY A 138 -11.58 14.30 -17.68
CA GLY A 138 -10.69 15.45 -17.53
C GLY A 138 -9.50 15.49 -18.49
N GLY A 139 -8.96 14.33 -18.88
CA GLY A 139 -7.86 14.25 -19.85
C GLY A 139 -6.53 14.84 -19.40
N TYR A 140 -6.31 15.11 -18.10
CA TYR A 140 -5.12 15.81 -17.60
C TYR A 140 -3.83 14.95 -17.50
N PHE A 141 -3.77 13.78 -18.15
CA PHE A 141 -2.60 12.92 -18.08
C PHE A 141 -1.37 13.60 -18.68
N GLY A 142 -0.35 13.86 -17.85
CA GLY A 142 0.87 14.55 -18.26
C GLY A 142 0.79 16.08 -18.23
N GLU A 143 -0.38 16.65 -17.99
CA GLU A 143 -0.63 18.11 -18.03
C GLU A 143 -0.34 18.81 -16.70
N ILE A 144 -0.49 18.10 -15.58
CA ILE A 144 -0.29 18.67 -14.24
C ILE A 144 1.16 18.44 -13.79
N SER A 145 1.87 19.53 -13.46
CA SER A 145 3.23 19.46 -12.93
C SER A 145 3.29 18.79 -11.55
N ARG A 146 4.48 18.32 -11.15
CA ARG A 146 4.63 17.43 -9.97
C ARG A 146 4.18 18.03 -8.65
N ALA A 147 4.45 19.31 -8.40
CA ALA A 147 4.08 19.99 -7.16
C ALA A 147 2.55 20.10 -6.97
N PRO A 148 1.77 20.67 -7.91
CA PRO A 148 0.32 20.69 -7.80
C PRO A 148 -0.29 19.28 -7.84
N GLN A 149 0.32 18.34 -8.55
CA GLN A 149 -0.11 16.93 -8.52
C GLN A 149 -0.01 16.33 -7.10
N MET A 150 1.03 16.67 -6.33
CA MET A 150 1.16 16.22 -4.95
C MET A 150 0.07 16.82 -4.04
N LEU A 151 -0.25 18.10 -4.23
CA LEU A 151 -1.33 18.78 -3.50
C LEU A 151 -2.70 18.14 -3.81
N LEU A 152 -2.94 17.78 -5.07
CA LEU A 152 -4.15 17.05 -5.49
C LEU A 152 -4.27 15.72 -4.74
N VAL A 153 -3.20 14.92 -4.71
CA VAL A 153 -3.20 13.62 -3.98
C VAL A 153 -3.46 13.83 -2.49
N PHE A 154 -2.83 14.82 -1.88
CA PHE A 154 -3.06 15.15 -0.47
C PHE A 154 -4.53 15.54 -0.22
N ALA A 155 -5.12 16.37 -1.08
CA ALA A 155 -6.52 16.76 -0.98
C ALA A 155 -7.46 15.55 -1.10
N ILE A 156 -7.19 14.63 -2.02
CA ILE A 156 -7.98 13.40 -2.20
C ILE A 156 -7.89 12.53 -0.94
N VAL A 157 -6.68 12.31 -0.38
CA VAL A 157 -6.51 11.50 0.83
C VAL A 157 -7.22 12.13 2.03
N VAL A 158 -7.11 13.44 2.22
CA VAL A 158 -7.83 14.15 3.29
C VAL A 158 -9.35 14.03 3.10
N PHE A 159 -9.85 14.22 1.88
CA PHE A 159 -11.26 14.02 1.57
C PHE A 159 -11.72 12.60 1.92
N GLN A 160 -10.99 11.56 1.47
CA GLN A 160 -11.35 10.15 1.75
C GLN A 160 -11.30 9.82 3.24
N LEU A 161 -10.36 10.40 3.98
CA LEU A 161 -10.26 10.25 5.42
C LEU A 161 -11.49 10.83 6.14
N LEU A 162 -11.87 12.06 5.79
CA LEU A 162 -13.04 12.74 6.36
C LEU A 162 -14.33 12.03 5.96
N PHE A 163 -14.47 11.65 4.69
CA PHE A 163 -15.60 10.88 4.18
C PHE A 163 -15.74 9.55 4.91
N SER A 164 -14.65 8.78 5.05
CA SER A 164 -14.69 7.48 5.74
C SER A 164 -15.11 7.61 7.20
N ARG A 165 -14.64 8.66 7.89
CA ARG A 165 -15.01 8.94 9.27
C ARG A 165 -16.49 9.32 9.38
N TRP A 166 -16.96 10.23 8.53
CA TRP A 166 -18.37 10.62 8.49
C TRP A 166 -19.26 9.41 8.20
N TRP A 167 -18.92 8.62 7.19
CA TRP A 167 -19.69 7.44 6.78
C TRP A 167 -19.82 6.42 7.91
N LEU A 168 -18.71 6.04 8.56
CA LEU A 168 -18.72 5.04 9.63
C LEU A 168 -19.34 5.52 10.94
N ASN A 169 -19.65 6.81 11.09
CA ASN A 169 -20.49 7.29 12.18
C ASN A 169 -21.97 6.98 11.95
N HIS A 170 -22.38 6.70 10.70
CA HIS A 170 -23.77 6.43 10.33
C HIS A 170 -24.01 4.98 9.91
N TYR A 171 -22.96 4.27 9.45
CA TYR A 171 -23.05 2.93 8.89
C TYR A 171 -21.98 1.99 9.47
N ALA A 172 -22.29 0.70 9.54
CA ALA A 172 -21.39 -0.32 10.09
C ALA A 172 -20.21 -0.67 9.16
N PHE A 173 -20.41 -0.53 7.84
CA PHE A 173 -19.47 -0.91 6.79
C PHE A 173 -19.42 0.16 5.70
N GLY A 174 -18.32 0.21 4.95
CA GLY A 174 -18.32 0.94 3.68
C GLY A 174 -19.26 0.29 2.66
N PRO A 175 -19.75 1.05 1.66
CA PRO A 175 -20.71 0.56 0.67
C PRO A 175 -20.24 -0.70 -0.07
N LEU A 176 -18.99 -0.71 -0.53
CA LEU A 176 -18.46 -1.85 -1.29
C LEU A 176 -18.08 -3.02 -0.38
N GLU A 177 -17.64 -2.76 0.84
CA GLU A 177 -17.41 -3.80 1.84
C GLU A 177 -18.73 -4.49 2.21
N TRP A 178 -19.81 -3.74 2.35
CA TRP A 178 -21.15 -4.26 2.59
C TRP A 178 -21.62 -5.14 1.42
N LEU A 179 -21.48 -4.65 0.18
CA LEU A 179 -21.83 -5.41 -1.02
C LEU A 179 -21.03 -6.71 -1.09
N TRP A 180 -19.71 -6.63 -0.87
CA TRP A 180 -18.83 -7.80 -0.88
C TRP A 180 -19.23 -8.84 0.17
N ARG A 181 -19.59 -8.41 1.39
CA ARG A 181 -20.07 -9.32 2.45
C ARG A 181 -21.40 -9.95 2.08
N CYS A 182 -22.34 -9.18 1.51
CA CYS A 182 -23.63 -9.71 1.09
C CYS A 182 -23.48 -10.80 0.04
N LEU A 183 -22.59 -10.59 -0.94
CA LEU A 183 -22.27 -11.57 -1.98
C LEU A 183 -21.55 -12.80 -1.41
N SER A 184 -20.53 -12.58 -0.57
CA SER A 184 -19.72 -13.66 0.00
C SER A 184 -20.52 -14.59 0.90
N TYR A 185 -21.37 -14.03 1.76
CA TYR A 185 -22.23 -14.80 2.67
C TYR A 185 -23.59 -15.17 2.06
N LYS A 186 -23.86 -14.72 0.82
CA LYS A 186 -25.16 -14.89 0.13
C LYS A 186 -26.37 -14.46 0.97
N LYS A 187 -26.18 -13.44 1.82
CA LYS A 187 -27.19 -12.91 2.74
C LYS A 187 -27.03 -11.41 2.89
N ILE A 188 -28.14 -10.68 2.73
CA ILE A 188 -28.18 -9.23 2.95
C ILE A 188 -27.81 -8.93 4.41
N GLN A 189 -26.75 -8.17 4.60
CA GLN A 189 -26.26 -7.73 5.90
C GLN A 189 -26.94 -6.41 6.29
N THR A 190 -27.14 -6.15 7.57
CA THR A 190 -27.65 -4.85 8.03
C THR A 190 -26.56 -3.79 7.88
N MET A 191 -26.89 -2.67 7.26
CA MET A 191 -25.92 -1.60 6.94
C MET A 191 -25.81 -0.52 8.04
N ARG A 192 -26.88 -0.33 8.81
CA ARG A 192 -26.95 0.63 9.91
C ARG A 192 -26.45 0.02 11.21
N LEU A 193 -25.88 0.87 12.07
CA LEU A 193 -25.55 0.54 13.46
C LEU A 193 -26.83 0.29 14.27
#